data_AF-A0A519JVD1-F1
#
_entry.id   AF-A0A519JVD1-F1
#
_cell.length_a   1.000
_cell.length_b   1.000
_cell.length_c   1.000
_cell.angle_alpha   90.00
_cell.angle_beta   90.00
_cell.angle_gamma   90.00
#
_symmetry.space_group_name_H-M   'P 1'
#
loop_
_entity.id
_entity.type
_entity.pdbx_description
1 polymer ?
#
loop_
_entity_poly.entity_id
_entity_poly.type
_entity_poly.pdbx_seq_one_letter_code
_entity_poly.pdbx_strand_id
1 'polypeptide(L)' 'MEYLDFELPIKELEEQLDKCQIIGQESNVDVTNTCKQIEKKLEETKKKIYKNLTAWQRVQLSRHPNRPYT' A
#
# COMPACT_ATOMS: atom_id res chain seq x y z
N MET A 1 -8.97 -8.56 0.75
CA MET A 1 -8.75 -7.51 -0.27
C MET A 1 -8.09 -8.20 -1.45
N GLU A 2 -8.73 -8.25 -2.61
CA GLU A 2 -7.98 -8.58 -3.82
C GLU A 2 -7.23 -7.32 -4.23
N TYR A 3 -5.90 -7.37 -4.21
CA TYR A 3 -5.08 -6.28 -4.70
C TYR A 3 -5.03 -6.39 -6.22
N LEU A 4 -5.25 -5.28 -6.91
CA LEU A 4 -5.08 -5.23 -8.36
C LEU A 4 -3.58 -5.25 -8.71
N ASP A 5 -3.22 -5.68 -9.92
CA ASP A 5 -1.80 -5.79 -10.34
C ASP A 5 -1.02 -4.48 -10.14
N PHE A 6 -1.68 -3.34 -10.33
CA PHE A 6 -1.07 -2.03 -10.13
C PHE A 6 -0.97 -1.59 -8.67
N GLU A 7 -1.60 -2.31 -7.75
CA GLU A 7 -1.56 -2.09 -6.29
C GLU A 7 -0.56 -3.04 -5.60
N LEU A 8 0.01 -4.01 -6.30
CA LEU A 8 1.12 -4.84 -5.81
C LEU A 8 2.24 -4.04 -5.13
N PRO A 9 2.78 -2.94 -5.71
CA PRO A 9 3.81 -2.15 -5.04
C PRO A 9 3.34 -1.48 -3.74
N ILE A 10 2.04 -1.21 -3.60
CA ILE A 10 1.46 -0.68 -2.35
C ILE A 10 1.43 -1.79 -1.31
N LYS A 11 0.96 -2.98 -1.69
CA LYS A 11 0.91 -4.16 -0.83
C LYS A 11 2.29 -4.51 -0.29
N GLU A 12 3.31 -4.52 -1.14
CA GLU A 12 4.69 -4.79 -0.71
C GLU A 12 5.19 -3.77 0.32
N LEU A 13 4.87 -2.49 0.14
CA LEU A 13 5.23 -1.44 1.10
C LEU A 13 4.44 -1.57 2.41
N GLU A 14 3.16 -1.95 2.37
CA GLU A 14 2.36 -2.27 3.57
C GLU A 14 2.97 -3.44 4.34
N GLU A 15 3.30 -4.54 3.65
CA GLU A 15 3.94 -5.70 4.28
C GLU A 15 5.33 -5.37 4.86
N GLN A 16 6.11 -4.52 4.19
CA GLN A 16 7.39 -4.05 4.72
C GLN A 16 7.20 -3.19 5.97
N LEU A 17 6.19 -2.32 6.00
CA LEU A 17 5.86 -1.50 7.16
C LEU A 17 5.48 -2.37 8.35
N ASP A 18 4.60 -3.35 8.12
CA ASP A 18 4.12 -4.28 9.14
C ASP A 18 5.28 -5.11 9.72
N LYS A 19 6.12 -5.71 8.86
CA LYS A 19 7.34 -6.39 9.29
C LYS A 19 8.29 -5.48 10.07
N CYS A 20 8.44 -4.22 9.64
CA CYS A 20 9.29 -3.27 10.33
C CYS A 20 8.77 -2.99 11.76
N GLN A 21 7.45 -2.84 11.93
CA GLN A 21 6.83 -2.68 13.24
C GLN A 21 7.00 -3.91 14.13
N ILE A 22 6.79 -5.12 13.58
CA ILE A 22 6.97 -6.39 14.30
C ILE A 22 8.42 -6.51 14.78
N ILE A 23 9.40 -6.28 13.90
CA ILE A 23 10.83 -6.34 14.23
C ILE A 23 11.18 -5.30 15.31
N GLY A 24 10.62 -4.10 15.24
CA GLY A 24 10.79 -3.07 16.26
C GLY A 24 10.30 -3.50 17.64
N GLN A 25 9.13 -4.14 17.69
CA GLN A 25 8.57 -4.69 18.93
C GLN A 25 9.40 -5.86 19.47
N GLU A 26 9.84 -6.78 18.62
CA GLU A 26 10.59 -7.97 19.04
C GLU A 26 12.04 -7.66 19.41
N SER A 27 12.71 -6.78 18.67
CA SER A 27 14.15 -6.52 18.81
C SER A 27 14.47 -5.33 19.73
N ASN A 28 13.45 -4.60 20.22
CA ASN A 28 13.59 -3.38 21.01
C ASN A 28 14.49 -2.32 20.31
N VAL A 29 14.50 -2.36 18.97
CA VAL A 29 15.26 -1.45 18.11
C VAL A 29 14.35 -0.31 17.70
N ASP A 30 14.87 0.93 17.73
CA ASP A 30 14.12 2.09 17.29
C ASP A 30 13.98 2.12 15.76
N VAL A 31 12.92 1.47 15.28
CA VAL A 31 12.50 1.44 13.88
C VAL A 31 11.54 2.57 13.51
N THR A 32 11.26 3.49 14.44
CA THR A 32 10.23 4.53 14.29
C THR A 32 10.49 5.42 13.07
N ASN A 33 11.76 5.78 12.84
CA ASN A 33 12.15 6.59 11.68
C ASN A 33 12.01 5.81 10.37
N THR A 34 12.38 4.52 10.35
CA THR A 34 12.26 3.65 9.18
C THR A 34 10.79 3.43 8.81
N CYS A 35 9.94 3.15 9.80
CA CYS A 35 8.50 3.01 9.61
C CYS A 35 7.88 4.28 9.00
N LYS A 36 8.21 5.46 9.56
CA LYS A 36 7.73 6.75 9.01
C LYS A 36 8.19 6.99 7.57
N GLN A 37 9.41 6.58 7.22
CA GLN A 37 9.90 6.70 5.84
C GLN A 37 9.16 5.77 4.88
N ILE A 38 8.89 4.52 5.30
CA ILE A 38 8.13 3.55 4.50
C ILE A 38 6.69 4.04 4.33
N GLU A 39 6.06 4.52 5.40
CA GLU A 39 4.70 5.07 5.37
C GLU A 39 4.58 6.27 4.42
N LYS A 40 5.55 7.19 4.46
CA LYS A 40 5.60 8.32 3.52
C LYS A 40 5.76 7.86 2.07
N LYS A 41 6.66 6.91 1.81
CA LYS A 41 6.82 6.31 0.47
C LYS A 41 5.54 5.61 0.01
N LEU A 42 4.83 4.95 0.91
CA LEU A 42 3.58 4.27 0.65
C LEU A 42 2.51 5.25 0.21
N GLU A 43 2.35 6.35 0.94
CA GLU A 43 1.38 7.40 0.59
C GLU A 43 1.71 8.06 -0.75
N GLU A 44 2.99 8.36 -1.01
CA GLU A 44 3.45 8.92 -2.29
C GLU A 44 3.20 7.95 -3.45
N THR A 45 3.51 6.66 -3.26
CA THR A 45 3.32 5.61 -4.26
C THR A 45 1.83 5.40 -4.55
N LYS A 46 0.99 5.36 -3.50
CA LYS A 46 -0.47 5.28 -3.60
C LYS A 46 -1.04 6.45 -4.39
N LYS A 47 -0.63 7.67 -4.06
CA LYS A 47 -1.03 8.88 -4.81
C LYS A 47 -0.59 8.81 -6.26
N LYS A 48 0.65 8.38 -6.55
CA LYS A 48 1.19 8.29 -7.90
C LYS A 48 0.44 7.27 -8.76
N ILE A 49 0.12 6.11 -8.19
CA ILE A 49 -0.61 5.03 -8.88
C ILE A 49 -2.03 5.49 -9.18
N TYR A 50 -2.79 5.95 -8.18
CA TYR A 50 -4.16 6.38 -8.40
C TYR A 50 -4.28 7.64 -9.26
N LYS A 51 -3.25 8.50 -9.28
CA LYS A 51 -3.19 9.67 -10.16
C LYS A 51 -2.92 9.30 -11.63
N ASN A 52 -2.15 8.24 -11.88
CA ASN A 52 -1.74 7.81 -13.22
C ASN A 52 -2.44 6.53 -13.68
N LEU A 53 -3.67 6.27 -13.20
CA LEU A 53 -4.42 5.10 -13.64
C LEU A 53 -4.68 5.14 -15.14
N THR A 54 -4.36 4.06 -15.82
CA THR A 54 -4.76 3.86 -17.21
C THR A 54 -6.27 3.63 -17.31
N ALA A 55 -6.83 3.85 -18.50
CA ALA A 55 -8.25 3.63 -18.75
C ALA A 55 -8.70 2.21 -18.34
N TRP A 56 -7.87 1.20 -18.58
CA TRP A 56 -8.13 -0.18 -18.18
C TRP A 56 -8.11 -0.39 -16.66
N GLN A 57 -7.13 0.19 -15.96
CA GLN A 57 -7.04 0.11 -14.50
C GLN A 57 -8.24 0.76 -13.81
N ARG A 58 -8.79 1.85 -14.37
CA ARG A 58 -10.04 2.46 -13.91
C ARG A 58 -11.25 1.54 -14.08
N VAL A 59 -11.29 0.76 -15.17
CA VAL A 59 -12.33 -0.26 -15.39
C VAL A 59 -12.18 -1.40 -14.37
N GLN A 60 -10.96 -1.88 -14.12
CA GLN A 60 -10.69 -2.89 -13.10
C GLN A 60 -11.16 -2.42 -11.71
N LEU A 61 -10.85 -1.18 -11.32
CA LEU A 61 -11.32 -0.59 -10.06
C LEU A 61 -12.85 -0.49 -9.98
N SER A 62 -13.49 -0.14 -11.10
CA SER A 62 -14.95 -0.04 -11.17
C SER A 62 -15.67 -1.38 -11.01
N ARG A 63 -14.99 -2.48 -11.41
CA ARG A 63 -15.44 -3.87 -11.29
C ARG A 63 -14.98 -4.55 -9.99
N HIS A 64 -14.35 -3.81 -9.09
CA HIS A 64 -13.80 -4.38 -7.88
C HIS A 64 -14.93 -4.96 -6.99
N PRO A 65 -14.82 -6.22 -6.52
CA PRO A 65 -15.90 -6.89 -5.79
C PRO A 65 -16.29 -6.18 -4.48
N ASN A 66 -15.33 -5.54 -3.81
CA ASN A 66 -15.57 -4.75 -2.60
C ASN A 66 -15.99 -3.29 -2.88
N ARG A 67 -16.30 -2.91 -4.12
CA ARG A 67 -16.83 -1.57 -4.38
C ARG A 67 -18.20 -1.45 -3.70
N PRO A 68 -18.43 -0.44 -2.84
CA PRO A 68 -19.73 -0.26 -2.21
C PRO A 68 -20.81 -0.11 -3.28
N TYR A 69 -21.76 -1.04 -3.29
CA TYR A 69 -23.00 -0.91 -4.05
C TYR A 69 -23.99 -0.13 -3.18
N THR A 70 -24.79 0.74 -3.80
CA THR A 70 -25.91 1.41 -3.12
C THR A 70 -26.98 0.39 -2.74
#